data_AF-A0A9X3L813-F1
#
_entry.id   AF-A0A9X3L813-F1
#
_cell.length_a   1.000
_cell.length_b   1.000
_cell.length_c   1.000
_cell.angle_alpha   90.00
_cell.angle_beta   90.00
_cell.angle_gamma   90.00
#
_symmetry.space_group_name_H-M   'P 1'
#
loop_
_entity.id
_entity.type
_entity.pdbx_description
1 polymer ?
#
loop_
_entity_poly.entity_id
_entity_poly.type
_entity_poly.pdbx_seq_one_letter_code
_entity_poly.pdbx_strand_id
1 'polypeptide(L)'
;MPIGRRNNTRKKVILAGIQGLIIGVVGVLLFGLLLNLANDKKAESEETEITKPKDEDKKVEVTGKVEEKSLPFQAKQYGMFTSKESAIAFIGSQPSLAKASIFQVENQFFVWSDLYVTTIPTQEAEVLPTFIKSLYVSTDSCDDPKVIKVMELIQQENLSKKFFESIEKKEDYPDDLMEIVQAISAFSEVPSVMRSHIFSHYVATNNCLKLKF
;
A
#
# COMPACT_ATOMS: atom_id res chain seq x y z
N MET A 1 -18.01 -58.52 -27.96
CA MET A 1 -18.98 -57.51 -28.42
C MET A 1 -19.48 -56.71 -27.22
N PRO A 2 -19.20 -55.40 -27.09
CA PRO A 2 -19.75 -54.60 -26.01
C PRO A 2 -21.07 -53.94 -26.42
N ILE A 3 -21.93 -53.80 -25.41
CA ILE A 3 -23.34 -53.41 -25.44
C ILE A 3 -23.47 -51.89 -25.66
N GLY A 4 -24.34 -51.50 -26.61
CA GLY A 4 -24.61 -50.11 -26.95
C GLY A 4 -25.30 -49.34 -25.82
N ARG A 5 -24.64 -48.30 -25.31
CA ARG A 5 -25.20 -47.32 -24.37
C ARG A 5 -25.56 -46.05 -25.13
N ARG A 6 -26.78 -45.98 -25.68
CA ARG A 6 -27.25 -44.82 -26.48
C ARG A 6 -27.93 -43.77 -25.58
N ASN A 7 -27.11 -42.80 -25.16
CA ASN A 7 -27.40 -41.38 -24.88
C ASN A 7 -28.81 -40.91 -24.49
N ASN A 8 -29.06 -40.80 -23.17
CA ASN A 8 -30.12 -39.99 -22.54
C ASN A 8 -29.70 -38.51 -22.32
N THR A 9 -28.90 -37.93 -23.22
CA THR A 9 -28.28 -36.61 -23.02
C THR A 9 -29.28 -35.46 -23.15
N ARG A 10 -30.29 -35.58 -24.02
CA ARG A 10 -31.29 -34.50 -24.25
C ARG A 10 -32.17 -34.20 -23.04
N LYS A 11 -32.56 -35.22 -22.27
CA LYS A 11 -33.38 -35.04 -21.05
C LYS A 11 -32.63 -34.31 -19.94
N LYS A 12 -31.30 -34.51 -19.85
CA LYS A 12 -30.44 -33.85 -18.86
C LYS A 12 -30.23 -32.36 -19.16
N VAL A 13 -30.13 -31.99 -20.44
CA VAL A 13 -29.97 -30.59 -20.86
C VAL A 13 -31.26 -29.79 -20.61
N ILE A 14 -32.43 -30.37 -20.86
CA ILE A 14 -33.72 -29.73 -20.57
C ILE A 14 -33.91 -29.52 -19.06
N LEU A 15 -33.53 -30.50 -18.24
CA LEU A 15 -33.60 -30.39 -16.78
C LEU A 15 -32.69 -29.26 -16.25
N ALA A 16 -31.47 -29.13 -16.80
CA ALA A 16 -30.54 -28.07 -16.44
C ALA A 16 -31.04 -26.67 -16.83
N GLY A 17 -31.73 -26.54 -17.97
CA GLY A 17 -32.36 -25.29 -18.40
C GLY A 17 -33.49 -24.83 -17.47
N ILE A 18 -34.31 -25.76 -16.98
CA ILE A 18 -35.39 -25.44 -16.01
C ILE A 18 -34.79 -24.96 -14.68
N GLN A 19 -33.70 -25.57 -14.23
CA GLN A 19 -33.04 -25.17 -12.98
C GLN A 19 -32.39 -23.79 -13.09
N GLY A 20 -31.80 -23.45 -14.25
CA GLY A 20 -31.30 -22.10 -14.53
C GLY A 20 -32.39 -21.04 -14.56
N LEU A 21 -33.58 -21.37 -15.10
CA LEU A 21 -34.74 -20.46 -15.11
C LEU A 21 -35.23 -20.14 -13.69
N ILE A 22 -35.31 -21.14 -12.80
CA ILE A 22 -35.76 -20.94 -11.41
C ILE A 22 -34.78 -20.02 -10.66
N ILE A 23 -33.48 -20.23 -10.80
CA ILE A 23 -32.45 -19.39 -10.15
C ILE A 23 -32.52 -17.95 -10.67
N GLY A 24 -32.72 -17.77 -11.99
CA GLY A 24 -32.87 -16.45 -12.60
C GLY A 24 -34.09 -15.68 -12.06
N VAL A 25 -35.25 -16.32 -11.96
CA VAL A 25 -36.47 -15.69 -11.45
C VAL A 25 -36.34 -15.29 -9.97
N VAL A 26 -35.73 -16.15 -9.15
CA VAL A 26 -35.47 -15.83 -7.73
C VAL A 26 -34.51 -14.64 -7.60
N GLY A 27 -33.48 -14.57 -8.44
CA GLY A 27 -32.52 -13.45 -8.44
C GLY A 27 -33.18 -12.10 -8.77
N VAL A 28 -34.05 -12.07 -9.78
CA VAL A 28 -34.77 -10.83 -10.17
C VAL A 28 -35.76 -10.38 -9.08
N LEU A 29 -36.45 -11.31 -8.43
CA LEU A 29 -37.36 -10.99 -7.32
C LEU A 29 -36.60 -10.44 -6.09
N LEU A 30 -35.47 -11.04 -5.72
CA LEU A 30 -34.64 -10.55 -4.62
C LEU A 30 -34.05 -9.17 -4.93
N PHE A 31 -33.61 -8.94 -6.18
CA PHE A 31 -33.11 -7.63 -6.60
C PHE A 31 -34.21 -6.56 -6.58
N GLY A 32 -35.42 -6.91 -7.03
CA GLY A 32 -36.59 -6.03 -6.91
C GLY A 32 -36.95 -5.70 -5.46
N LEU A 33 -36.85 -6.67 -4.54
CA LEU A 33 -37.10 -6.47 -3.12
C LEU A 33 -36.04 -5.54 -2.50
N LEU A 34 -34.76 -5.70 -2.86
CA LEU A 34 -33.68 -4.81 -2.42
C LEU A 34 -33.88 -3.36 -2.91
N LEU A 35 -34.33 -3.19 -4.16
CA LEU A 35 -34.65 -1.85 -4.69
C LEU A 35 -35.85 -1.22 -3.98
N ASN A 36 -36.87 -2.01 -3.65
CA ASN A 36 -38.03 -1.51 -2.91
C ASN A 36 -37.64 -1.11 -1.47
N LEU A 37 -36.84 -1.93 -0.79
CA LEU A 37 -36.35 -1.64 0.56
C LEU A 37 -35.40 -0.44 0.61
N ALA A 38 -34.67 -0.17 -0.49
CA ALA A 38 -33.83 1.01 -0.65
C ALA A 38 -34.64 2.28 -0.95
N ASN A 39 -35.81 2.15 -1.59
CA ASN A 39 -36.73 3.26 -1.83
C ASN A 39 -37.51 3.68 -0.59
N ASP A 40 -37.87 2.76 0.31
CA ASP A 40 -38.55 3.08 1.57
C ASP A 40 -37.65 3.82 2.59
N LYS A 41 -36.33 3.88 2.35
CA LYS A 41 -35.37 4.64 3.18
C LYS A 41 -35.13 6.08 2.74
N LYS A 42 -35.95 6.64 1.86
CA LYS A 42 -35.87 8.06 1.49
C LYS A 42 -37.19 8.79 1.73
N ALA A 43 -37.36 9.23 2.97
CA ALA A 43 -38.11 10.44 3.27
C ALA A 43 -37.40 11.18 4.41
N GLU A 44 -37.23 12.50 4.21
CA GLU A 44 -36.69 13.52 5.11
C GLU A 44 -35.14 13.57 5.19
N SER A 45 -34.42 14.59 4.69
CA SER A 45 -34.76 15.98 4.38
C SER A 45 -33.77 16.61 3.36
N GLU A 46 -34.34 17.48 2.51
CA GLU A 46 -33.82 18.70 1.85
C GLU A 46 -32.44 18.67 1.15
N GLU A 47 -32.44 18.55 -0.18
CA GLU A 47 -32.42 19.63 -1.19
C GLU A 47 -30.98 20.04 -1.57
N THR A 48 -30.53 19.52 -2.71
CA THR A 48 -29.39 20.09 -3.44
C THR A 48 -29.84 20.30 -4.87
N GLU A 49 -29.96 21.57 -5.21
CA GLU A 49 -30.16 22.06 -6.57
C GLU A 49 -28.98 21.63 -7.46
N ILE A 50 -29.32 21.20 -8.67
CA ILE A 50 -28.43 20.57 -9.63
C ILE A 50 -27.63 21.63 -10.37
N THR A 51 -26.29 21.53 -10.35
CA THR A 51 -25.45 22.02 -11.45
C THR A 51 -24.45 20.94 -11.88
N LYS A 52 -24.54 20.49 -13.15
CA LYS A 52 -23.53 19.66 -13.85
C LYS A 52 -22.43 20.57 -14.44
N PRO A 53 -21.33 20.03 -15.01
CA PRO A 53 -20.42 18.97 -14.56
C PRO A 53 -18.94 19.44 -14.62
N LYS A 54 -18.05 18.94 -13.78
CA LYS A 54 -16.61 19.05 -14.02
C LYS A 54 -15.86 17.89 -13.36
N ASP A 55 -14.97 17.28 -14.14
CA ASP A 55 -13.93 16.35 -13.71
C ASP A 55 -13.29 16.79 -12.40
N GLU A 56 -13.22 15.89 -11.41
CA GLU A 56 -12.20 15.93 -10.34
C GLU A 56 -12.26 14.68 -9.45
N ASP A 57 -11.07 14.30 -9.00
CA ASP A 57 -10.68 13.14 -8.19
C ASP A 57 -11.65 12.74 -7.06
N LYS A 58 -12.03 11.46 -7.04
CA LYS A 58 -12.57 10.83 -5.83
C LYS A 58 -11.44 10.44 -4.89
N LYS A 59 -11.04 11.41 -4.08
CA LYS A 59 -10.39 11.19 -2.79
C LYS A 59 -11.33 10.34 -1.91
N VAL A 60 -10.90 9.12 -1.60
CA VAL A 60 -11.54 8.28 -0.57
C VAL A 60 -11.17 8.88 0.78
N GLU A 61 -12.13 9.51 1.45
CA GLU A 61 -11.99 9.88 2.87
C GLU A 61 -12.00 8.60 3.72
N VAL A 62 -10.82 8.22 4.22
CA VAL A 62 -10.70 7.29 5.33
C VAL A 62 -11.05 8.05 6.60
N THR A 63 -12.27 7.85 7.08
CA THR A 63 -12.69 8.22 8.45
C THR A 63 -12.07 7.23 9.44
N GLY A 64 -10.76 7.35 9.63
CA GLY A 64 -10.04 6.82 10.78
C GLY A 64 -9.54 8.02 11.58
N LYS A 65 -9.83 8.07 12.88
CA LYS A 65 -9.30 9.09 13.79
C LYS A 65 -7.78 9.05 13.68
N VAL A 66 -7.19 10.00 12.95
CA VAL A 66 -5.73 10.11 12.79
C VAL A 66 -5.17 10.40 14.17
N GLU A 67 -4.45 9.43 14.76
CA GLU A 67 -3.53 9.72 15.86
C GLU A 67 -2.64 10.86 15.36
N GLU A 68 -2.65 11.98 16.10
CA GLU A 68 -2.18 13.31 15.67
C GLU A 68 -0.71 13.37 15.22
N LYS A 69 0.06 12.27 15.34
CA LYS A 69 1.46 12.12 14.91
C LYS A 69 1.75 10.82 14.14
N SER A 70 0.76 10.32 13.42
CA SER A 70 0.92 9.14 12.56
C SER A 70 1.21 9.54 11.12
N LEU A 71 2.40 9.21 10.62
CA LEU A 71 2.90 9.58 9.30
C LEU A 71 2.62 8.48 8.27
N PRO A 72 1.83 8.73 7.20
CA PRO A 72 1.48 7.71 6.22
C PRO A 72 2.59 7.48 5.18
N PHE A 73 2.73 6.22 4.74
CA PHE A 73 3.57 5.84 3.60
C PHE A 73 2.94 4.66 2.82
N GLN A 74 3.41 4.48 1.58
CA GLN A 74 3.15 3.30 0.77
C GLN A 74 4.48 2.65 0.39
N ALA A 75 4.68 1.40 0.77
CA ALA A 75 5.86 0.62 0.43
C ALA A 75 5.58 -0.32 -0.76
N LYS A 76 6.56 -0.43 -1.65
CA LYS A 76 6.58 -1.46 -2.69
C LYS A 76 7.23 -2.73 -2.15
N GLN A 77 6.42 -3.73 -1.83
CA GLN A 77 6.84 -4.97 -1.18
C GLN A 77 7.01 -6.11 -2.18
N TYR A 78 8.13 -6.83 -2.05
CA TYR A 78 8.46 -8.02 -2.85
C TYR A 78 8.41 -9.31 -2.04
N GLY A 79 8.51 -9.24 -0.72
CA GLY A 79 8.46 -10.43 0.13
C GLY A 79 8.35 -10.14 1.61
N MET A 80 7.94 -11.16 2.35
CA MET A 80 7.93 -11.23 3.81
C MET A 80 8.59 -12.55 4.19
N PHE A 81 9.54 -12.50 5.12
CA PHE A 81 10.34 -13.62 5.55
C PHE A 81 10.31 -13.73 7.08
N THR A 82 10.51 -14.95 7.59
CA THR A 82 10.61 -15.21 9.03
C THR A 82 12.04 -15.08 9.56
N SER A 83 13.04 -14.98 8.67
CA SER A 83 14.44 -14.79 9.02
C SER A 83 15.10 -13.72 8.14
N LYS A 84 16.08 -13.03 8.70
CA LYS A 84 16.85 -12.00 8.00
C LYS A 84 17.69 -12.62 6.89
N GLU A 85 18.26 -13.81 7.13
CA GLU A 85 19.09 -14.54 6.19
C GLU A 85 18.32 -14.92 4.92
N SER A 86 17.05 -15.30 5.06
CA SER A 86 16.18 -15.60 3.92
C SER A 86 15.85 -14.35 3.11
N ALA A 87 15.60 -13.21 3.77
CA ALA A 87 15.40 -11.94 3.09
C ALA A 87 16.66 -11.48 2.32
N ILE A 88 17.84 -11.63 2.92
CA ILE A 88 19.13 -11.32 2.28
C ILE A 88 19.35 -12.25 1.08
N ALA A 89 19.13 -13.56 1.23
CA ALA A 89 19.29 -14.52 0.14
C ALA A 89 18.34 -14.22 -1.03
N PHE A 90 17.09 -13.84 -0.74
CA PHE A 90 16.13 -13.43 -1.75
C PHE A 90 16.61 -12.19 -2.53
N ILE A 91 17.05 -11.13 -1.83
CA ILE A 91 17.61 -9.94 -2.47
C ILE A 91 18.84 -10.30 -3.32
N GLY A 92 19.75 -11.12 -2.79
CA GLY A 92 20.98 -11.53 -3.48
C GLY A 92 20.71 -12.37 -4.74
N SER A 93 19.57 -13.06 -4.81
CA SER A 93 19.16 -13.83 -6.00
C SER A 93 18.53 -12.96 -7.09
N GLN A 94 18.14 -11.72 -6.79
CA GLN A 94 17.41 -10.84 -7.69
C GLN A 94 18.15 -9.51 -7.93
N PRO A 95 18.74 -9.30 -9.13
CA PRO A 95 19.40 -8.05 -9.46
C PRO A 95 18.50 -6.82 -9.38
N SER A 96 17.19 -6.93 -9.68
CA SER A 96 16.27 -5.78 -9.59
C SER A 96 16.02 -5.31 -8.15
N LEU A 97 16.42 -6.09 -7.14
CA LEU A 97 16.27 -5.76 -5.72
C LEU A 97 17.58 -5.28 -5.09
N ALA A 98 18.62 -5.00 -5.87
CA ALA A 98 19.91 -4.54 -5.36
C ALA A 98 19.81 -3.26 -4.50
N LYS A 99 18.75 -2.47 -4.65
CA LYS A 99 18.45 -1.25 -3.88
C LYS A 99 17.32 -1.43 -2.87
N ALA A 100 16.91 -2.68 -2.59
CA ALA A 100 15.86 -2.95 -1.62
C ALA A 100 16.41 -2.87 -0.19
N SER A 101 15.55 -2.45 0.73
CA SER A 101 15.81 -2.41 2.15
C SER A 101 15.01 -3.51 2.87
N ILE A 102 15.58 -4.03 3.97
CA ILE A 102 14.93 -5.02 4.83
C ILE A 102 14.41 -4.32 6.07
N PHE A 103 13.10 -4.40 6.30
CA PHE A 103 12.43 -3.85 7.47
C PHE A 103 12.05 -4.97 8.43
N GLN A 104 12.54 -4.89 9.67
CA GLN A 104 12.09 -5.80 10.72
C GLN A 104 10.87 -5.19 11.41
N VAL A 105 9.76 -5.93 11.42
CA VAL A 105 8.59 -5.60 12.24
C VAL A 105 8.23 -6.85 13.03
N GLU A 106 8.27 -6.72 14.35
CA GLU A 106 8.14 -7.86 15.27
C GLU A 106 9.17 -8.96 14.91
N ASN A 107 8.67 -10.14 14.51
CA ASN A 107 9.46 -11.31 14.15
C ASN A 107 9.44 -11.59 12.64
N GLN A 108 9.13 -10.57 11.83
CA GLN A 108 9.04 -10.67 10.38
C GLN A 108 9.98 -9.67 9.70
N PHE A 109 10.51 -10.08 8.55
CA PHE A 109 11.43 -9.31 7.72
C PHE A 109 10.77 -9.02 6.38
N PHE A 110 10.47 -7.76 6.13
CA PHE A 110 9.84 -7.28 4.91
C PHE A 110 10.90 -6.75 3.95
N VAL A 111 10.77 -7.08 2.67
CA VAL A 111 11.66 -6.56 1.61
C VAL A 111 10.90 -5.51 0.82
N TRP A 112 11.32 -4.25 0.96
CA TRP A 112 10.73 -3.09 0.27
C TRP A 112 11.78 -2.38 -0.59
N SER A 113 11.47 -2.11 -1.86
CA SER A 113 12.38 -1.35 -2.74
C SER A 113 12.21 0.17 -2.59
N ASP A 114 10.97 0.59 -2.45
CA ASP A 114 10.56 1.98 -2.56
C ASP A 114 9.58 2.31 -1.46
N LEU A 115 9.71 3.53 -0.93
CA LEU A 115 8.77 4.11 0.02
C LEU A 115 8.24 5.42 -0.56
N TYR A 116 6.92 5.53 -0.68
CA TYR A 116 6.21 6.69 -1.21
C TYR A 116 5.40 7.37 -0.12
N VAL A 117 5.27 8.69 -0.21
CA VAL A 117 4.41 9.51 0.68
C VAL A 117 3.00 9.68 0.11
N THR A 118 2.88 9.55 -1.21
CA THR A 118 1.64 9.64 -1.98
C THR A 118 1.44 8.35 -2.79
N THR A 119 0.40 8.33 -3.63
CA THR A 119 0.07 7.18 -4.47
C THR A 119 1.26 6.77 -5.35
N ILE A 120 1.56 5.47 -5.38
CA ILE A 120 2.62 4.92 -6.22
C ILE A 120 2.32 5.26 -7.69
N PRO A 121 3.31 5.79 -8.45
CA PRO A 121 3.12 6.08 -9.87
C PRO A 121 2.70 4.82 -10.62
N THR A 122 1.78 4.98 -11.58
CA THR A 122 1.20 3.89 -12.37
C THR A 122 2.29 2.95 -12.90
N GLN A 123 2.19 1.67 -12.55
CA GLN A 123 3.23 0.66 -12.76
C GLN A 123 3.61 0.55 -14.25
N GLU A 124 4.86 0.84 -14.59
CA GLU A 124 5.51 0.14 -15.69
C GLU A 124 5.63 -1.34 -15.33
N ALA A 125 5.57 -2.23 -16.32
CA ALA A 125 5.60 -3.67 -16.09
C ALA A 125 6.85 -4.06 -15.29
N GLU A 126 6.64 -4.47 -14.03
CA GLU A 126 7.75 -4.87 -13.17
C GLU A 126 8.20 -6.30 -13.49
N VAL A 127 9.51 -6.53 -13.34
CA VAL A 127 10.13 -7.83 -13.60
C VAL A 127 9.70 -8.88 -12.57
N LEU A 128 9.36 -8.45 -11.35
CA LEU A 128 8.88 -9.30 -10.28
C LEU A 128 7.49 -8.87 -9.81
N PRO A 129 6.67 -9.81 -9.29
CA PRO A 129 5.40 -9.46 -8.68
C PRO A 129 5.63 -8.58 -7.44
N THR A 130 4.84 -7.52 -7.34
CA THR A 130 4.88 -6.59 -6.21
C THR A 130 3.52 -6.39 -5.56
N PHE A 131 3.58 -6.06 -4.28
CA PHE A 131 2.43 -5.69 -3.48
C PHE A 131 2.64 -4.28 -2.95
N ILE A 132 1.61 -3.44 -3.08
CA ILE A 132 1.59 -2.13 -2.45
C ILE A 132 1.12 -2.32 -1.02
N LYS A 133 1.94 -1.92 -0.06
CA LYS A 133 1.61 -1.98 1.36
C LYS A 133 1.50 -0.58 1.92
N SER A 134 0.31 -0.19 2.36
CA SER A 134 0.12 1.01 3.15
C SER A 134 0.68 0.78 4.55
N LEU A 135 1.34 1.78 5.11
CA LEU A 135 1.84 1.75 6.47
C LEU A 135 1.78 3.15 7.09
N TYR A 136 1.83 3.17 8.41
CA TYR A 136 1.90 4.38 9.19
C TYR A 136 3.05 4.28 10.20
N VAL A 137 3.68 5.41 10.50
CA VAL A 137 4.67 5.52 11.57
C VAL A 137 4.20 6.46 12.66
N SER A 138 4.11 5.93 13.87
CA SER A 138 3.95 6.75 15.07
C SER A 138 5.33 7.15 15.61
N THR A 139 5.48 8.45 15.86
CA THR A 139 6.63 9.05 16.55
C THR A 139 6.32 9.38 18.02
N ASP A 140 5.15 8.98 18.52
CA ASP A 140 4.66 9.37 19.85
C ASP A 140 5.54 8.90 21.01
N SER A 141 6.27 7.80 20.82
CA SER A 141 7.19 7.25 21.82
C SER A 141 8.61 7.81 21.72
N CYS A 142 8.88 8.75 20.80
CA CYS A 142 10.21 9.32 20.60
C CYS A 142 10.39 10.60 21.42
N ASP A 143 11.40 10.62 22.28
CA ASP A 143 11.77 11.80 23.06
C ASP A 143 12.82 12.68 22.34
N ASP A 144 13.58 12.11 21.39
CA ASP A 144 14.57 12.84 20.63
C ASP A 144 13.92 13.67 19.51
N PRO A 145 13.93 15.02 19.60
CA PRO A 145 13.34 15.89 18.59
C PRO A 145 14.04 15.76 17.23
N LYS A 146 15.32 15.35 17.18
CA LYS A 146 16.06 15.17 15.93
C LYS A 146 15.51 14.01 15.12
N VAL A 147 15.16 12.89 15.77
CA VAL A 147 14.57 11.72 15.12
C VAL A 147 13.18 12.04 14.57
N ILE A 148 12.36 12.79 15.33
CA ILE A 148 11.05 13.25 14.88
C ILE A 148 11.19 14.12 13.63
N LYS A 149 12.11 15.09 13.65
CA LYS A 149 12.39 15.96 12.49
C LYS A 149 12.84 15.17 11.27
N VAL A 150 13.61 14.08 11.42
CA VAL A 150 13.96 13.23 10.28
C VAL A 150 12.72 12.57 9.68
N MET A 151 11.81 12.05 10.50
CA MET A 151 10.59 11.41 10.02
C MET A 151 9.67 12.41 9.28
N GLU A 152 9.60 13.65 9.77
CA GLU A 152 8.92 14.75 9.07
C GLU A 152 9.65 15.16 7.78
N LEU A 153 10.98 15.15 7.78
CA LEU A 153 11.79 15.51 6.61
C LEU A 153 11.60 14.53 5.46
N ILE A 154 11.54 13.23 5.75
CA ILE A 154 11.36 12.21 4.72
C ILE A 154 9.95 12.18 4.12
N GLN A 155 9.00 12.94 4.69
CA GLN A 155 7.67 13.16 4.11
C GLN A 155 7.69 14.10 2.89
N GLN A 156 8.80 14.81 2.66
CA GLN A 156 8.95 15.65 1.47
C GLN A 156 8.99 14.78 0.20
N GLU A 157 8.33 15.23 -0.88
CA GLU A 157 8.25 14.46 -2.12
C GLU A 157 9.62 14.37 -2.83
N ASN A 158 10.34 15.49 -2.87
CA ASN A 158 11.55 15.68 -3.68
C ASN A 158 12.85 15.47 -2.88
N LEU A 159 13.00 14.30 -2.28
CA LEU A 159 14.25 13.95 -1.60
C LEU A 159 15.37 13.72 -2.63
N SER A 160 16.44 14.49 -2.51
CA SER A 160 17.66 14.36 -3.31
C SER A 160 18.87 14.77 -2.47
N LYS A 161 20.09 14.39 -2.87
CA LYS A 161 21.31 14.86 -2.18
C LYS A 161 21.34 16.39 -2.05
N LYS A 162 20.99 17.11 -3.13
CA LYS A 162 20.93 18.58 -3.15
C LYS A 162 19.89 19.13 -2.17
N PHE A 163 18.76 18.46 -2.01
CA PHE A 163 17.76 18.83 -1.01
C PHE A 163 18.35 18.80 0.40
N PHE A 164 19.03 17.70 0.79
CA PHE A 164 19.67 17.62 2.11
C PHE A 164 20.84 18.60 2.27
N GLU A 165 21.60 18.87 1.21
CA GLU A 165 22.66 19.88 1.24
C GLU A 165 22.14 21.30 1.48
N SER A 166 20.94 21.60 0.97
CA SER A 166 20.28 22.91 1.07
C SER A 166 19.63 23.21 2.43
N ILE A 167 19.59 22.24 3.35
CA ILE A 167 19.02 22.44 4.68
C ILE A 167 19.84 23.48 5.46
N GLU A 168 19.20 24.57 5.89
CA GLU A 168 19.86 25.69 6.57
C GLU A 168 20.30 25.35 8.00
N LYS A 169 19.50 24.57 8.74
CA LYS A 169 19.75 24.18 10.15
C LYS A 169 20.10 22.70 10.24
N LYS A 170 21.33 22.32 9.94
CA LYS A 170 21.76 20.90 9.95
C LYS A 170 21.88 20.36 11.38
N GLU A 171 22.16 21.22 12.34
CA GLU A 171 22.24 20.94 13.77
C GLU A 171 20.91 20.43 14.38
N ASP A 172 19.79 20.71 13.72
CA ASP A 172 18.46 20.25 14.10
C ASP A 172 18.22 18.75 13.79
N TYR A 173 19.15 18.11 13.08
CA TYR A 173 19.06 16.72 12.66
C TYR A 173 20.15 15.86 13.32
N PRO A 174 20.02 14.53 13.29
CA PRO A 174 21.05 13.62 13.75
C PRO A 174 22.35 13.78 12.96
N ASP A 175 23.49 13.65 13.63
CA ASP A 175 24.80 13.93 13.05
C ASP A 175 25.18 12.95 11.92
N ASP A 176 24.58 11.76 11.91
CA ASP A 176 24.76 10.70 10.92
C ASP A 176 23.92 10.91 9.64
N LEU A 177 22.92 11.81 9.65
CA LEU A 177 22.00 11.99 8.53
C LEU A 177 22.73 12.28 7.21
N MET A 178 23.71 13.18 7.22
CA MET A 178 24.41 13.58 6.01
C MET A 178 25.31 12.47 5.46
N GLU A 179 25.91 11.66 6.35
CA GLU A 179 26.71 10.50 5.97
C GLU A 179 25.83 9.44 5.30
N ILE A 180 24.66 9.16 5.87
CA ILE A 180 23.67 8.24 5.30
C ILE A 180 23.22 8.71 3.92
N VAL A 181 22.85 9.99 3.79
CA VAL A 181 22.44 10.58 2.51
C VAL A 181 23.55 10.48 1.47
N GLN A 182 24.80 10.75 1.87
CA GLN A 182 25.96 10.62 0.98
C GLN A 182 26.14 9.18 0.50
N ALA A 183 26.07 8.20 1.42
CA ALA A 183 26.19 6.79 1.08
C ALA A 183 25.08 6.33 0.12
N ILE A 184 23.83 6.75 0.35
CA ILE A 184 22.69 6.40 -0.51
C ILE A 184 22.83 7.04 -1.90
N SER A 185 23.22 8.32 -1.94
CA SER A 185 23.41 9.05 -3.19
C SER A 185 24.47 8.44 -4.12
N ALA A 186 25.39 7.64 -3.58
CA ALA A 186 26.39 6.93 -4.37
C ALA A 186 25.79 5.83 -5.26
N PHE A 187 24.59 5.32 -4.94
CA PHE A 187 23.94 4.24 -5.71
C PHE A 187 22.51 4.55 -6.15
N SER A 188 21.87 5.61 -5.65
CA SER A 188 20.52 6.01 -6.06
C SER A 188 20.26 7.51 -5.91
N GLU A 189 19.69 8.11 -6.96
CA GLU A 189 19.12 9.47 -6.91
C GLU A 189 17.57 9.46 -6.87
N VAL A 190 16.96 8.26 -6.84
CA VAL A 190 15.50 8.12 -6.84
C VAL A 190 14.94 8.47 -5.45
N PRO A 191 14.03 9.45 -5.32
CA PRO A 191 13.52 9.89 -4.02
C PRO A 191 12.89 8.79 -3.18
N SER A 192 12.13 7.87 -3.80
CA SER A 192 11.46 6.76 -3.10
C SER A 192 12.44 5.72 -2.55
N VAL A 193 13.51 5.42 -3.29
CA VAL A 193 14.60 4.55 -2.83
C VAL A 193 15.36 5.23 -1.70
N MET A 194 15.70 6.51 -1.85
CA MET A 194 16.42 7.23 -0.79
C MET A 194 15.60 7.34 0.50
N ARG A 195 14.30 7.62 0.36
CA ARG A 195 13.34 7.57 1.47
C ARG A 195 13.35 6.22 2.16
N SER A 196 13.27 5.13 1.40
CA SER A 196 13.28 3.76 1.92
C SER A 196 14.54 3.47 2.76
N HIS A 197 15.72 3.82 2.25
CA HIS A 197 16.97 3.58 2.97
C HIS A 197 17.15 4.43 4.23
N ILE A 198 16.85 5.74 4.16
CA ILE A 198 16.88 6.62 5.34
C ILE A 198 15.92 6.08 6.39
N PHE A 199 14.68 5.81 5.97
CA PHE A 199 13.65 5.28 6.84
C PHE A 199 14.06 3.95 7.48
N SER A 200 14.60 3.01 6.70
CA SER A 200 15.09 1.72 7.19
C SER A 200 16.18 1.88 8.25
N HIS A 201 17.11 2.81 8.07
CA HIS A 201 18.17 3.07 9.06
C HIS A 201 17.58 3.54 10.38
N TYR A 202 16.74 4.58 10.34
CA TYR A 202 16.20 5.18 11.57
C TYR A 202 15.24 4.26 12.30
N VAL A 203 14.40 3.51 11.59
CA VAL A 203 13.53 2.48 12.20
C VAL A 203 14.36 1.39 12.87
N ALA A 204 15.47 0.97 12.26
CA ALA A 204 16.31 -0.09 12.83
C ALA A 204 17.14 0.39 14.03
N THR A 205 17.51 1.66 14.09
CA THR A 205 18.33 2.23 15.18
C THR A 205 17.49 2.82 16.31
N ASN A 206 16.21 3.15 16.08
CA ASN A 206 15.35 3.81 17.06
C ASN A 206 14.09 2.98 17.37
N ASN A 207 14.08 2.31 18.52
CA ASN A 207 12.95 1.53 19.01
C ASN A 207 11.68 2.36 19.31
N CYS A 208 11.80 3.69 19.34
CA CYS A 208 10.68 4.58 19.58
C CYS A 208 9.74 4.70 18.38
N LEU A 209 10.23 4.43 17.16
CA LEU A 209 9.46 4.47 15.93
C LEU A 209 8.64 3.20 15.78
N LYS A 210 7.31 3.34 15.75
CA LYS A 210 6.40 2.19 15.65
C LYS A 210 5.71 2.16 14.30
N LEU A 211 5.99 1.11 13.55
CA LEU A 211 5.32 0.78 12.30
C LEU A 211 3.93 0.17 12.58
N LYS A 212 2.91 0.67 11.89
CA LYS A 212 1.55 0.13 11.87
C LYS A 212 1.15 -0.14 10.41
N PHE A 213 0.38 -1.19 10.17
CA PHE A 213 -0.08 -1.63 8.85
C PHE A 213 -1.61 -1.63 8.79
#